data_AF-A0A8C5P228-F1
#
_entry.id   AF-A0A8C5P228-F1
#
_cell.length_a   1.000
_cell.length_b   1.000
_cell.length_c   1.000
_cell.angle_alpha   90.00
_cell.angle_beta   90.00
_cell.angle_gamma   90.00
#
_symmetry.space_group_name_H-M   'P 1'
#
loop_
_entity.id
_entity.type
_entity.pdbx_description
1 polymer ?
#
loop_
_entity_poly.entity_id
_entity_poly.type
_entity_poly.pdbx_seq_one_letter_code
_entity_poly.pdbx_strand_id
1 'polypeptide(L)'
;AALRPTDVVLEVGPGTGNMTVKLLEKAKKVVACELDPRLVAELHKRVQGTPLASKLQVMVGDVLKSDLPFFDACVANLPYQISSPFVFKLLLHRPFFRSSAVQQLLEKNYRIHCSMNNTTVPEDFSIAEKIQQILTSTGFSDKRARSMDIDDFIRLLHGFNAEGIHFS
;
A
#
# COMPACT_ATOMS: atom_id res chain seq x y z
N ALA A 1 -4.80 -9.63 9.16
CA ALA A 1 -5.35 -10.87 8.55
C ALA A 1 -4.21 -11.87 8.36
N ALA A 2 -4.48 -13.18 8.51
CA ALA A 2 -3.46 -14.21 8.27
C ALA A 2 -3.25 -14.43 6.77
N LEU A 3 -2.00 -14.61 6.37
CA LEU A 3 -1.56 -14.79 4.97
C LEU A 3 -1.92 -16.21 4.49
N ARG A 4 -2.55 -16.34 3.32
CA ARG A 4 -2.97 -17.63 2.76
C ARG A 4 -1.92 -18.19 1.79
N PRO A 5 -1.80 -19.53 1.66
CA PRO A 5 -0.90 -20.16 0.69
C PRO A 5 -1.14 -19.79 -0.77
N THR A 6 -2.35 -19.31 -1.10
CA THR A 6 -2.73 -18.89 -2.44
C THR A 6 -2.46 -17.42 -2.73
N ASP A 7 -2.11 -16.62 -1.72
CA ASP A 7 -1.97 -15.17 -1.85
C ASP A 7 -0.72 -14.78 -2.65
N VAL A 8 -0.86 -13.76 -3.48
CA VAL A 8 0.27 -13.00 -4.04
C VAL A 8 0.55 -11.80 -3.13
N VAL A 9 1.79 -11.65 -2.69
CA VAL A 9 2.17 -10.54 -1.79
C VAL A 9 3.00 -9.51 -2.55
N LEU A 10 2.62 -8.24 -2.47
CA LEU A 10 3.50 -7.12 -2.82
C LEU A 10 4.34 -6.74 -1.60
N GLU A 11 5.65 -6.77 -1.72
CA GLU A 11 6.58 -6.25 -0.71
C GLU A 11 7.27 -5.01 -1.25
N VAL A 12 7.22 -3.90 -0.51
CA VAL A 12 7.86 -2.64 -0.91
C VAL A 12 8.99 -2.31 0.06
N GLY A 13 10.19 -2.11 -0.50
CA GLY A 13 11.42 -1.94 0.27
C GLY A 13 11.84 -3.24 0.98
N PRO A 14 12.06 -4.35 0.24
CA PRO A 14 12.48 -5.63 0.82
C PRO A 14 13.86 -5.57 1.50
N GLY A 15 14.71 -4.60 1.12
CA GLY A 15 16.07 -4.50 1.61
C GLY A 15 16.87 -5.78 1.32
N THR A 16 17.50 -6.35 2.35
CA THR A 16 18.27 -7.61 2.23
C THR A 16 17.43 -8.89 2.29
N GLY A 17 16.10 -8.78 2.33
CA GLY A 17 15.20 -9.91 2.13
C GLY A 17 14.83 -10.76 3.37
N ASN A 18 15.09 -10.27 4.58
CA ASN A 18 14.73 -10.99 5.81
C ASN A 18 13.22 -11.26 5.92
N MET A 19 12.39 -10.29 5.54
CA MET A 19 10.94 -10.45 5.52
C MET A 19 10.50 -11.21 4.26
N THR A 20 11.09 -10.92 3.10
CA THR A 20 10.83 -11.60 1.83
C THR A 20 10.86 -13.11 1.96
N VAL A 21 11.89 -13.69 2.60
CA VAL A 21 12.00 -15.15 2.77
C VAL A 21 10.82 -15.71 3.57
N LYS A 22 10.44 -15.06 4.68
CA LYS A 22 9.28 -15.47 5.52
C LYS A 22 7.95 -15.36 4.77
N LEU A 23 7.83 -14.38 3.87
CA LEU A 23 6.66 -14.24 3.00
C LEU A 23 6.64 -15.35 1.93
N LEU A 24 7.78 -15.64 1.30
CA LEU A 24 7.94 -16.69 0.28
C LEU A 24 7.64 -18.09 0.83
N GLU A 25 7.90 -18.36 2.11
CA GLU A 25 7.54 -19.62 2.76
C GLU A 25 6.01 -19.82 2.86
N LYS A 26 5.25 -18.74 2.99
CA LYS A 26 3.81 -18.79 3.30
C LYS A 26 2.90 -18.44 2.14
N ALA A 27 3.34 -17.57 1.23
CA ALA A 27 2.56 -17.06 0.11
C ALA A 27 2.75 -17.90 -1.15
N LYS A 28 1.87 -17.77 -2.14
CA LYS A 28 2.05 -18.38 -3.47
C LYS A 28 3.23 -17.74 -4.20
N LYS A 29 3.31 -16.41 -4.13
CA LYS A 29 4.29 -15.59 -4.84
C LYS A 29 4.53 -14.30 -4.07
N VAL A 30 5.76 -13.80 -4.12
CA VAL A 30 6.11 -12.45 -3.64
C VAL A 30 6.60 -11.63 -4.82
N VAL A 31 6.02 -10.45 -4.99
CA VAL A 31 6.51 -9.40 -5.88
C VAL A 31 7.17 -8.35 -5.01
N ALA A 32 8.48 -8.20 -5.11
CA ALA A 32 9.24 -7.22 -4.34
C ALA A 32 9.55 -5.98 -5.21
N CYS A 33 9.30 -4.77 -4.69
CA CYS A 33 9.65 -3.52 -5.35
C CYS A 33 10.80 -2.86 -4.58
N GLU A 34 11.94 -2.66 -5.25
CA GLU A 34 13.15 -2.10 -4.64
C GLU A 34 13.78 -1.06 -5.57
N LEU A 35 14.21 0.06 -4.99
CA LEU A 35 14.80 1.18 -5.72
C LEU A 35 16.30 0.95 -5.95
N ASP A 36 17.02 0.37 -4.98
CA ASP A 36 18.47 0.15 -5.09
C ASP A 36 18.79 -1.17 -5.81
N PRO A 37 19.39 -1.14 -7.02
CA PRO A 37 19.73 -2.35 -7.78
C PRO A 37 20.72 -3.27 -7.05
N ARG A 38 21.53 -2.75 -6.11
CA ARG A 38 22.46 -3.56 -5.31
C ARG A 38 21.71 -4.45 -4.34
N LEU A 39 20.65 -3.91 -3.71
CA LEU A 39 19.79 -4.68 -2.81
C LEU A 39 18.98 -5.73 -3.57
N VAL A 40 18.56 -5.41 -4.80
CA VAL A 40 17.94 -6.40 -5.71
C VAL A 40 18.86 -7.59 -5.96
N ALA A 41 20.15 -7.34 -6.22
CA ALA A 41 21.13 -8.41 -6.43
C ALA A 41 21.30 -9.28 -5.17
N GLU A 42 21.40 -8.66 -3.99
CA GLU A 42 21.45 -9.39 -2.71
C GLU A 42 20.19 -10.21 -2.45
N LEU A 43 19.02 -9.69 -2.80
CA LEU A 43 17.75 -10.40 -2.67
C LEU A 43 17.70 -11.66 -3.55
N HIS A 44 18.15 -11.55 -4.81
CA HIS A 44 18.24 -12.69 -5.71
C HIS A 44 19.27 -13.73 -5.21
N LYS A 45 20.45 -13.28 -4.78
CA LYS A 45 21.48 -14.15 -4.21
C LYS A 45 20.96 -14.92 -2.99
N ARG A 46 20.12 -14.28 -2.17
CA ARG A 46 19.54 -14.88 -0.97
C ARG A 46 18.60 -16.05 -1.24
N VAL A 47 17.87 -16.03 -2.36
CA VAL A 47 16.96 -17.11 -2.75
C VAL A 47 17.58 -18.08 -3.77
N GLN A 48 18.76 -17.77 -4.30
CA GLN A 48 19.44 -18.54 -5.33
C GLN A 48 19.65 -20.00 -4.91
N GLY A 49 19.36 -20.94 -5.80
CA GLY A 49 19.49 -22.38 -5.53
C GLY A 49 18.41 -22.94 -4.61
N THR A 50 17.45 -22.14 -4.16
CA THR A 50 16.31 -22.59 -3.34
C THR A 50 15.04 -22.68 -4.18
N PRO A 51 14.05 -23.51 -3.77
CA PRO A 51 12.73 -23.51 -4.40
C PRO A 51 12.02 -22.15 -4.37
N LEU A 52 12.38 -21.29 -3.40
CA LEU A 52 11.79 -19.96 -3.22
C LEU A 52 12.10 -19.01 -4.38
N ALA A 53 13.20 -19.23 -5.12
CA ALA A 53 13.56 -18.38 -6.26
C ALA A 53 12.45 -18.30 -7.31
N SER A 54 11.76 -19.40 -7.56
CA SER A 54 10.64 -19.47 -8.51
C SER A 54 9.39 -18.68 -8.06
N LYS A 55 9.29 -18.40 -6.76
CA LYS A 55 8.17 -17.68 -6.14
C LYS A 55 8.46 -16.19 -5.99
N LEU A 56 9.69 -15.73 -6.24
CA LEU A 56 10.09 -14.33 -6.15
C LEU A 56 10.09 -13.66 -7.53
N GLN A 57 9.41 -12.53 -7.64
CA GLN A 57 9.56 -11.58 -8.73
C GLN A 57 10.06 -10.26 -8.15
N VAL A 58 11.05 -9.63 -8.78
CA VAL A 58 11.56 -8.33 -8.34
C VAL A 58 11.29 -7.27 -9.41
N MET A 59 10.79 -6.12 -8.99
CA MET A 59 10.57 -4.92 -9.80
C MET A 59 11.56 -3.86 -9.32
N VAL A 60 12.48 -3.47 -10.20
CA VAL A 60 13.48 -2.45 -9.90
C VAL A 60 12.93 -1.08 -10.26
N GLY A 61 12.82 -0.19 -9.27
CA GLY A 61 12.43 1.20 -9.49
C GLY A 61 11.60 1.81 -8.37
N ASP A 62 11.22 3.07 -8.60
CA ASP A 62 10.40 3.85 -7.68
C ASP A 62 8.96 3.31 -7.68
N VAL A 63 8.55 2.77 -6.53
CA VAL A 63 7.20 2.21 -6.33
C VAL A 63 6.10 3.22 -6.60
N LEU A 64 6.32 4.52 -6.40
CA LEU A 64 5.33 5.57 -6.65
C LEU A 64 5.13 5.82 -8.15
N LYS A 65 6.13 5.49 -8.97
CA LYS A 65 6.08 5.66 -10.43
C LYS A 65 5.73 4.36 -11.18
N SER A 66 6.04 3.20 -10.60
CA SER A 66 5.80 1.89 -11.20
C SER A 66 4.32 1.49 -11.26
N ASP A 67 3.86 0.81 -12.32
CA ASP A 67 2.54 0.19 -12.31
C ASP A 67 2.55 -1.03 -11.38
N LEU A 68 1.72 -1.02 -10.34
CA LEU A 68 1.64 -2.15 -9.41
C LEU A 68 0.94 -3.33 -10.09
N PRO A 69 1.49 -4.55 -9.99
CA PRO A 69 0.81 -5.74 -10.48
C PRO A 69 -0.35 -6.12 -9.54
N PHE A 70 -1.10 -7.15 -9.88
CA PHE A 70 -2.07 -7.73 -8.96
C PHE A 70 -1.38 -8.34 -7.73
N PHE A 71 -1.95 -8.09 -6.54
CA PHE A 71 -1.58 -8.74 -5.29
C PHE A 71 -2.80 -8.86 -4.37
N ASP A 72 -2.80 -9.87 -3.50
CA ASP A 72 -3.82 -10.08 -2.48
C ASP A 72 -3.50 -9.31 -1.19
N ALA A 73 -2.21 -9.20 -0.85
CA ALA A 73 -1.73 -8.53 0.35
C ALA A 73 -0.50 -7.65 0.04
N CYS A 74 -0.35 -6.56 0.79
CA CYS A 74 0.80 -5.67 0.66
C CYS A 74 1.52 -5.55 2.01
N VAL A 75 2.84 -5.62 1.98
CA VAL A 75 3.74 -5.31 3.09
C VAL A 75 4.69 -4.23 2.61
N ALA A 76 4.86 -3.17 3.40
CA ALA A 76 5.69 -2.04 3.01
C ALA A 76 6.47 -1.54 4.22
N ASN A 77 7.79 -1.44 4.08
CA ASN A 77 8.66 -0.82 5.08
C ASN A 77 9.22 0.47 4.49
N LEU A 78 8.35 1.47 4.38
CA LEU A 78 8.65 2.72 3.71
C LEU A 78 9.09 3.80 4.70
N PRO A 79 10.06 4.66 4.34
CA PRO A 79 10.29 5.91 5.04
C PRO A 79 9.01 6.73 5.13
N TYR A 80 8.84 7.46 6.23
CA TYR A 80 7.64 8.29 6.47
C TYR A 80 7.37 9.29 5.34
N GLN A 81 8.42 9.78 4.68
CA GLN A 81 8.33 10.74 3.56
C GLN A 81 7.53 10.21 2.37
N ILE A 82 7.46 8.89 2.18
CA ILE A 82 6.76 8.27 1.03
C ILE A 82 5.61 7.34 1.46
N SER A 83 5.35 7.21 2.76
CA SER A 83 4.27 6.36 3.27
C SER A 83 2.89 6.86 2.84
N SER A 84 2.63 8.16 2.99
CA SER A 84 1.36 8.78 2.58
C SER A 84 1.07 8.60 1.08
N PRO A 85 1.93 9.06 0.13
CA PRO A 85 1.67 8.88 -1.30
C PRO A 85 1.54 7.41 -1.70
N PHE A 86 2.25 6.50 -1.02
CA PHE A 86 2.10 5.08 -1.26
C PHE A 86 0.73 4.53 -0.79
N VAL A 87 0.24 4.95 0.38
CA VAL A 87 -1.11 4.56 0.83
C VAL A 87 -2.18 5.03 -0.16
N PHE A 88 -2.10 6.25 -0.68
CA PHE A 88 -3.02 6.70 -1.73
C PHE A 88 -2.90 5.86 -3.00
N LYS A 89 -1.68 5.54 -3.41
CA LYS A 89 -1.46 4.66 -4.56
C LYS A 89 -2.12 3.30 -4.38
N LEU A 90 -2.09 2.76 -3.17
CA LEU A 90 -2.82 1.53 -2.83
C LEU A 90 -4.34 1.73 -2.88
N LEU A 91 -4.88 2.83 -2.35
CA LEU A 91 -6.32 3.15 -2.40
C LEU A 91 -6.85 3.29 -3.85
N LEU A 92 -6.01 3.79 -4.75
CA LEU A 92 -6.32 3.96 -6.17
C LEU A 92 -6.05 2.70 -7.00
N HIS A 93 -5.42 1.66 -6.41
CA HIS A 93 -5.14 0.42 -7.13
C HIS A 93 -6.43 -0.38 -7.40
N ARG A 94 -6.53 -0.96 -8.59
CA ARG A 94 -7.69 -1.75 -9.05
C ARG A 94 -7.19 -3.05 -9.69
N PRO A 95 -7.84 -4.21 -9.44
CA PRO A 95 -8.95 -4.42 -8.49
C PRO A 95 -8.51 -4.13 -7.04
N PHE A 96 -9.45 -3.78 -6.16
CA PHE A 96 -9.13 -3.56 -4.76
C PHE A 96 -8.50 -4.83 -4.19
N PHE A 97 -7.24 -4.72 -3.76
CA PHE A 97 -6.56 -5.81 -3.05
C PHE A 97 -7.27 -6.08 -1.72
N ARG A 98 -7.16 -7.31 -1.20
CA ARG A 98 -7.76 -7.71 0.08
C ARG A 98 -7.03 -7.11 1.28
N SER A 99 -7.00 -5.79 1.38
CA SER A 99 -6.46 -5.11 2.54
C SER A 99 -7.56 -4.50 3.37
N SER A 100 -8.17 -5.38 4.15
CA SER A 100 -8.84 -4.96 5.36
C SER A 100 -7.89 -4.14 6.25
N ALA A 101 -6.57 -4.35 6.18
CA ALA A 101 -5.60 -3.67 7.04
C ALA A 101 -5.48 -2.15 6.77
N VAL A 102 -5.40 -1.71 5.51
CA VAL A 102 -5.32 -0.27 5.19
C VAL A 102 -6.65 0.40 5.48
N GLN A 103 -7.78 -0.23 5.11
CA GLN A 103 -9.09 0.29 5.45
C GLN A 103 -9.31 0.36 6.97
N GLN A 104 -8.94 -0.69 7.72
CA GLN A 104 -9.00 -0.70 9.19
C GLN A 104 -8.08 0.36 9.82
N LEU A 105 -6.89 0.57 9.27
CA LEU A 105 -5.98 1.62 9.74
C LEU A 105 -6.61 3.00 9.55
N LEU A 106 -7.12 3.30 8.35
CA LEU A 106 -7.75 4.59 8.05
C LEU A 106 -9.04 4.79 8.85
N GLU A 107 -9.83 3.74 9.02
CA GLU A 107 -11.01 3.77 9.88
C GLU A 107 -10.63 4.03 11.33
N LYS A 108 -9.61 3.35 11.84
CA LYS A 108 -9.11 3.57 13.21
C LYS A 108 -8.60 5.00 13.38
N ASN A 109 -7.80 5.50 12.45
CA ASN A 109 -7.28 6.88 12.48
C ASN A 109 -8.42 7.90 12.44
N TYR A 110 -9.42 7.69 11.60
CA TYR A 110 -10.62 8.53 11.53
C TYR A 110 -11.42 8.51 12.84
N ARG A 111 -11.68 7.33 13.41
CA ARG A 111 -12.38 7.20 14.70
C ARG A 111 -11.62 7.89 15.84
N ILE A 112 -10.30 7.80 15.87
CA ILE A 112 -9.46 8.53 16.83
C ILE A 112 -9.60 10.04 16.63
N HIS A 113 -9.52 10.53 15.40
CA HIS A 113 -9.71 11.95 15.09
C HIS A 113 -11.09 12.46 15.54
N CYS A 114 -12.16 11.73 15.24
CA CYS A 114 -13.51 12.06 15.68
C CYS A 114 -13.62 12.11 17.22
N SER A 115 -13.02 11.13 17.91
CA SER A 115 -12.97 11.12 19.37
C SER A 115 -12.20 12.30 19.96
N MET A 116 -11.13 12.77 19.32
CA MET A 116 -10.36 13.94 19.77
C MET A 116 -11.09 15.27 19.52
N ASN A 117 -11.96 15.32 18.51
CA ASN A 117 -12.69 16.52 18.10
C ASN A 117 -14.17 16.52 18.51
N ASN A 118 -14.58 15.65 19.46
CA ASN A 118 -15.97 15.48 19.90
C ASN A 118 -16.98 15.32 18.77
N THR A 119 -16.57 14.70 17.67
CA THR A 119 -17.43 14.42 16.52
C THR A 119 -17.92 12.98 16.61
N THR A 120 -19.21 12.74 16.41
CA THR A 120 -19.77 11.39 16.42
C THR A 120 -19.55 10.72 15.07
N VAL A 121 -19.14 9.45 15.09
CA VAL A 121 -19.07 8.61 13.88
C VAL A 121 -20.43 7.93 13.69
N PRO A 122 -21.08 8.03 12.51
CA PRO A 122 -22.34 7.34 12.24
C PRO A 122 -22.25 5.83 12.49
N GLU A 123 -23.35 5.21 12.91
CA GLU A 123 -23.38 3.76 13.20
C GLU A 123 -23.17 2.90 11.94
N ASP A 124 -23.60 3.40 10.78
CA ASP A 124 -23.48 2.77 9.45
C ASP A 124 -22.20 3.18 8.69
N PHE A 125 -21.23 3.77 9.38
CA PHE A 125 -20.02 4.30 8.76
C PHE A 125 -19.19 3.24 8.01
N SER A 126 -18.97 3.49 6.72
CA SER A 126 -18.04 2.74 5.87
C SER A 126 -16.87 3.62 5.43
N ILE A 127 -15.66 3.26 5.87
CA ILE A 127 -14.44 3.97 5.43
C ILE A 127 -14.24 3.88 3.91
N ALA A 128 -14.66 2.78 3.28
CA ALA A 128 -14.55 2.60 1.83
C ALA A 128 -15.43 3.61 1.08
N GLU A 129 -16.66 3.82 1.54
CA GLU A 129 -17.58 4.80 0.94
C GLU A 129 -17.08 6.23 1.15
N LYS A 130 -16.62 6.57 2.36
CA LYS A 130 -16.03 7.90 2.62
C LYS A 130 -14.81 8.16 1.73
N ILE A 131 -13.92 7.19 1.57
CA ILE A 131 -12.78 7.31 0.65
C ILE A 131 -13.25 7.54 -0.79
N GLN A 132 -14.24 6.78 -1.28
CA GLN A 132 -14.77 6.98 -2.64
C GLN A 132 -15.40 8.36 -2.82
N GLN A 133 -16.15 8.85 -1.82
CA GLN A 133 -16.71 10.20 -1.83
C GLN A 133 -15.62 11.27 -1.92
N ILE A 134 -14.55 11.15 -1.12
CA ILE A 134 -13.42 12.10 -1.16
C ILE A 134 -12.72 12.05 -2.52
N LEU A 135 -12.44 10.86 -3.04
CA LEU A 135 -11.83 10.71 -4.37
C LEU A 135 -12.69 11.32 -5.48
N THR A 136 -14.01 11.18 -5.38
CA THR A 136 -14.96 11.75 -6.34
C THR A 136 -15.02 13.27 -6.22
N SER A 137 -15.14 13.82 -5.00
CA SER A 137 -15.24 15.26 -4.78
C SER A 137 -13.95 16.01 -5.12
N THR A 138 -12.80 15.36 -4.96
CA THR A 138 -11.49 15.91 -5.30
C THR A 138 -11.09 15.70 -6.77
N GLY A 139 -11.89 14.95 -7.56
CA GLY A 139 -11.63 14.68 -8.97
C GLY A 139 -10.53 13.64 -9.25
N PHE A 140 -10.22 12.79 -8.27
CA PHE A 140 -9.18 11.75 -8.35
C PHE A 140 -9.74 10.32 -8.46
N SER A 141 -11.07 10.14 -8.57
CA SER A 141 -11.73 8.82 -8.72
C SER A 141 -11.13 7.95 -9.83
N ASP A 142 -10.86 8.58 -10.97
CA ASP A 142 -10.39 7.91 -12.19
C ASP A 142 -8.91 8.17 -12.49
N LYS A 143 -8.25 9.00 -11.67
CA LYS A 143 -6.84 9.37 -11.86
C LYS A 143 -5.94 8.25 -11.33
N ARG A 144 -4.95 7.86 -12.15
CA ARG A 144 -3.97 6.85 -11.75
C ARG A 144 -2.90 7.52 -10.88
N ALA A 145 -2.53 6.87 -9.77
CA ALA A 145 -1.51 7.42 -8.86
C ALA A 145 -0.17 7.75 -9.55
N ARG A 146 0.22 7.00 -10.59
CA ARG A 146 1.46 7.26 -11.35
C ARG A 146 1.45 8.57 -12.15
N SER A 147 0.26 9.06 -12.51
CA SER A 147 0.09 10.29 -13.30
C SER A 147 -0.16 11.50 -12.40
N MET A 148 -0.05 11.34 -11.08
CA MET A 148 -0.15 12.42 -10.12
C MET A 148 1.25 13.00 -9.89
N ASP A 149 1.35 14.33 -9.96
CA ASP A 149 2.53 15.05 -9.50
C ASP A 149 2.42 15.36 -8.00
N ILE A 150 3.37 16.16 -7.49
CA ILE A 150 3.39 16.52 -6.07
C ILE A 150 2.22 17.44 -5.71
N ASP A 151 1.78 18.32 -6.60
CA ASP A 151 0.69 19.27 -6.34
C ASP A 151 -0.66 18.55 -6.30
N ASP A 152 -0.86 17.59 -7.21
CA ASP A 152 -1.97 16.65 -7.20
C ASP A 152 -2.04 15.89 -5.87
N PHE A 153 -0.89 15.40 -5.40
CA PHE A 153 -0.81 14.69 -4.14
C PHE A 153 -1.14 15.60 -2.95
N ILE A 154 -0.63 16.84 -2.92
CA ILE A 154 -0.94 17.80 -1.85
C ILE A 154 -2.43 18.16 -1.84
N ARG A 155 -3.05 18.33 -3.01
CA ARG A 155 -4.50 18.56 -3.12
C ARG A 155 -5.31 17.38 -2.58
N LEU A 156 -4.90 16.16 -2.94
CA LEU A 156 -5.57 14.96 -2.47
C LEU A 156 -5.42 14.79 -0.95
N LEU A 157 -4.20 14.97 -0.42
CA LEU A 157 -3.93 14.93 1.01
C LEU A 157 -4.75 15.99 1.77
N HIS A 158 -4.86 17.20 1.22
CA HIS A 158 -5.71 18.25 1.78
C HIS A 158 -7.18 17.84 1.81
N GLY A 159 -7.70 17.24 0.73
CA GLY A 159 -9.08 16.75 0.68
C GLY A 159 -9.39 15.69 1.74
N PHE A 160 -8.46 14.78 2.01
CA PHE A 160 -8.63 13.80 3.09
C PHE A 160 -8.53 14.42 4.48
N ASN A 161 -7.59 15.34 4.70
CA ASN A 161 -7.43 16.04 5.98
C ASN A 161 -8.66 16.91 6.30
N ALA A 162 -9.25 17.58 5.30
CA ALA A 162 -10.47 18.36 5.45
C ALA A 162 -11.67 17.49 5.90
N GLU A 163 -11.59 16.19 5.63
CA GLU A 163 -12.61 15.19 5.95
C GLU A 163 -12.25 14.35 7.19
N GLY A 164 -11.21 14.77 7.94
CA GLY A 164 -10.77 14.16 9.20
C GLY A 164 -9.99 12.86 9.05
N ILE A 165 -9.57 12.48 7.83
CA ILE A 165 -8.74 11.29 7.60
C ILE A 165 -7.27 11.69 7.55
N HIS A 166 -6.54 11.32 8.59
CA HIS A 166 -5.11 11.56 8.70
C HIS A 166 -4.28 10.28 8.53
N PHE A 167 -3.14 10.40 7.86
CA PHE A 167 -2.23 9.30 7.48
C PHE A 167 -0.97 9.20 8.36
N SER A 168 -0.94 9.92 9.48
CA SER A 168 0.13 9.86 10.50
C SER A 168 0.10 8.57 11.31
#